data_AF-A0A3N7HTK4-F1
#
_entry.id   AF-A0A3N7HTK4-F1
#
_cell.length_a   1.000
_cell.length_b   1.000
_cell.length_c   1.000
_cell.angle_alpha   90.00
_cell.angle_beta   90.00
_cell.angle_gamma   90.00
#
_symmetry.space_group_name_H-M   'P 1'
#
loop_
_entity.id
_entity.type
_entity.pdbx_description
1 polymer ?
#
loop_
_entity_poly.entity_id
_entity_poly.type
_entity_poly.pdbx_seq_one_letter_code
_entity_poly.pdbx_strand_id
1 'polypeptide(L)'
;MKLHGTGQAQTPQGEPAGVPQGGDHSTGNPNTLRGRSTSPIEGRSGTSTSPHSMPPRRPSPQRLSADAATQASAAVVGASAELALLSITSVTASSTAARKRRHLQLAGDAIADVKTTLYEVPGSLQCANKADWSKGIDVERKRAFAAGQECKKIRESSVGRFSQASEYSKLVWASKGFVCDTLCHAIEDSIARDNPDVTLNRLQFEHMSEYGPYRHAVTVIGELTPELLAKDMKDWPADIVVCDFWSEMEPCPANEYADKFLMKMMDWAERDIGVMTREDRWEDASDPDWLEVTGGRKQAAVRTAADDGSVAYRMLD
;
A
#
# COMPACT_ATOMS: atom_id res chain seq x y z
N MET A 1 35.83 50.09 20.28
CA MET A 1 37.01 49.78 19.44
C MET A 1 36.52 49.17 18.14
N LYS A 2 36.74 49.87 17.02
CA LYS A 2 36.59 49.32 15.66
C LYS A 2 37.69 48.29 15.43
N LEU A 3 37.43 47.23 14.66
CA LEU A 3 38.33 46.75 13.60
C LEU A 3 37.55 45.85 12.62
N HIS A 4 37.87 46.05 11.34
CA HIS A 4 37.32 45.45 10.12
C HIS A 4 37.74 44.00 9.89
N GLY A 5 37.04 43.30 8.99
CA GLY A 5 37.55 42.10 8.34
C GLY A 5 36.59 41.47 7.33
N THR A 6 36.44 42.08 6.15
CA THR A 6 35.78 41.50 4.97
C THR A 6 36.75 40.57 4.22
N GLY A 7 36.35 39.33 3.97
CA GLY A 7 37.06 38.39 3.09
C GLY A 7 36.15 37.94 1.95
N GLN A 8 36.51 38.33 0.72
CA GLN A 8 35.93 37.84 -0.53
C GLN A 8 36.45 36.42 -0.82
N ALA A 9 35.56 35.50 -1.20
CA ALA A 9 35.93 34.20 -1.76
C ALA A 9 35.78 34.24 -3.29
N GLN A 10 36.88 33.95 -3.98
CA GLN A 10 36.98 33.81 -5.44
C GLN A 10 36.49 32.43 -5.86
N THR A 11 35.66 32.38 -6.90
CA THR A 11 35.23 31.17 -7.60
C THR A 11 36.26 30.79 -8.66
N PRO A 12 36.72 29.53 -8.73
CA PRO A 12 37.50 29.07 -9.88
C PRO A 12 36.57 28.65 -11.03
N GLN A 13 36.82 29.22 -12.20
CA GLN A 13 36.31 28.76 -13.49
C GLN A 13 37.07 27.50 -13.92
N GLY A 14 36.34 26.41 -14.17
CA GLY A 14 36.86 25.18 -14.78
C GLY A 14 36.10 24.87 -16.05
N GLU A 15 36.86 24.58 -17.11
CA GLU A 15 36.43 24.32 -18.49
C GLU A 15 35.56 23.06 -18.66
N PRO A 16 34.66 22.99 -19.67
CA PRO A 16 33.87 21.81 -19.96
C PRO A 16 34.63 20.78 -20.82
N ALA A 17 34.67 19.54 -20.33
CA ALA A 17 35.22 18.39 -21.03
C ALA A 17 34.23 17.78 -22.05
N GLY A 18 34.80 17.49 -23.23
CA GLY A 18 34.47 16.50 -24.25
C GLY A 18 33.19 15.67 -24.17
N VAL A 19 32.43 15.74 -25.26
CA VAL A 19 31.39 14.80 -25.71
C VAL A 19 32.02 13.47 -26.17
N PRO A 20 31.43 12.31 -25.84
CA PRO A 20 31.52 11.14 -26.70
C PRO A 20 30.15 10.79 -27.32
N GLN A 21 30.20 10.60 -28.64
CA GLN A 21 29.14 10.04 -29.49
C GLN A 21 29.07 8.52 -29.33
N GLY A 22 27.86 7.99 -29.52
CA GLY A 22 27.62 6.83 -30.39
C GLY A 22 27.69 5.45 -29.75
N GLY A 23 26.56 4.75 -29.76
CA GLY A 23 26.49 3.33 -29.43
C GLY A 23 25.08 2.78 -29.56
N ASP A 24 24.62 2.58 -30.79
CA ASP A 24 23.46 1.75 -31.14
C ASP A 24 23.66 0.33 -30.61
N HIS A 25 22.67 -0.23 -29.90
CA HIS A 25 22.41 -1.68 -29.96
C HIS A 25 20.92 -1.98 -29.82
N SER A 26 20.41 -2.51 -30.92
CA SER A 26 19.10 -3.12 -31.12
C SER A 26 19.13 -4.60 -30.72
N THR A 27 17.94 -5.21 -30.69
CA THR A 27 17.60 -6.64 -30.54
C THR A 27 17.57 -7.17 -29.09
N GLY A 28 16.57 -7.91 -28.63
CA GLY A 28 15.39 -8.49 -29.28
C GLY A 28 14.58 -9.25 -28.23
N ASN A 29 13.25 -9.19 -28.34
CA ASN A 29 12.31 -10.03 -27.60
C ASN A 29 12.02 -11.27 -28.49
N PRO A 30 12.04 -12.49 -27.93
CA PRO A 30 10.76 -13.21 -27.92
C PRO A 30 10.64 -14.22 -26.76
N ASN A 31 9.42 -14.40 -26.22
CA ASN A 31 8.83 -15.73 -26.25
C ASN A 31 7.32 -15.73 -25.98
N THR A 32 6.60 -16.14 -27.01
CA THR A 32 5.28 -16.76 -26.98
C THR A 32 5.46 -18.27 -26.80
N LEU A 33 4.52 -18.95 -26.11
CA LEU A 33 4.08 -20.35 -26.31
C LEU A 33 3.09 -20.69 -25.16
N ARG A 34 1.77 -20.65 -25.37
CA ARG A 34 0.90 -21.78 -25.78
C ARG A 34 1.17 -23.10 -25.04
N GLY A 35 0.16 -23.54 -24.27
CA GLY A 35 0.06 -24.90 -23.74
C GLY A 35 -1.36 -25.22 -23.29
N ARG A 36 -2.23 -25.53 -24.25
CA ARG A 36 -3.55 -26.16 -24.06
C ARG A 36 -3.32 -27.63 -23.74
N SER A 37 -3.99 -28.22 -22.74
CA SER A 37 -4.15 -29.68 -22.67
C SER A 37 -5.53 -30.05 -22.14
N THR A 38 -6.09 -31.04 -22.81
CA THR A 38 -7.46 -31.58 -22.77
C THR A 38 -7.54 -32.82 -21.87
N SER A 39 -8.76 -33.09 -21.38
CA SER A 39 -9.26 -34.23 -20.56
C SER A 39 -8.92 -35.64 -21.11
N PRO A 40 -9.13 -36.76 -20.36
CA PRO A 40 -10.47 -37.40 -20.21
C PRO A 40 -10.74 -38.15 -18.86
N ILE A 41 -11.99 -38.20 -18.36
CA ILE A 41 -12.99 -39.33 -18.34
C ILE A 41 -12.56 -40.61 -17.60
N GLU A 42 -13.28 -40.94 -16.52
CA GLU A 42 -13.74 -42.28 -16.06
C GLU A 42 -14.71 -42.01 -14.87
N GLY A 43 -15.91 -42.55 -14.69
CA GLY A 43 -16.53 -43.77 -15.21
C GLY A 43 -16.79 -44.74 -14.06
N ARG A 44 -17.92 -44.65 -13.33
CA ARG A 44 -18.43 -45.81 -12.57
C ARG A 44 -19.91 -45.71 -12.19
N SER A 45 -20.71 -46.48 -12.91
CA SER A 45 -22.06 -46.94 -12.53
C SER A 45 -21.94 -48.16 -11.60
N GLY A 46 -22.80 -48.25 -10.60
CA GLY A 46 -22.93 -49.41 -9.72
C GLY A 46 -24.36 -49.52 -9.22
N THR A 47 -25.17 -50.31 -9.93
CA THR A 47 -26.47 -50.81 -9.50
C THR A 47 -26.27 -51.91 -8.46
N SER A 48 -26.93 -51.82 -7.29
CA SER A 48 -27.06 -52.93 -6.35
C SER A 48 -28.47 -53.00 -5.81
N THR A 49 -29.06 -54.17 -5.98
CA THR A 49 -30.42 -54.59 -5.67
C THR A 49 -30.67 -54.78 -4.16
N SER A 50 -31.90 -54.47 -3.77
CA SER A 50 -32.51 -54.68 -2.45
C SER A 50 -32.49 -56.13 -1.96
N PRO A 51 -32.64 -56.31 -0.64
CA PRO A 51 -33.60 -57.29 -0.15
C PRO A 51 -34.64 -56.67 0.80
N HIS A 52 -35.88 -57.12 0.61
CA HIS A 52 -37.03 -56.89 1.49
C HIS A 52 -36.71 -57.27 2.94
N SER A 53 -36.90 -56.34 3.86
CA SER A 53 -36.99 -56.60 5.30
C SER A 53 -38.30 -56.05 5.85
N MET A 54 -38.95 -56.88 6.68
CA MET A 54 -40.28 -56.72 7.25
C MET A 54 -40.48 -55.42 8.05
N PRO A 55 -41.71 -54.90 8.13
CA PRO A 55 -42.03 -53.74 8.94
C PRO A 55 -41.91 -54.07 10.44
N PRO A 56 -41.18 -53.28 11.24
CA PRO A 56 -41.19 -53.45 12.68
C PRO A 56 -42.56 -53.10 13.25
N ARG A 57 -42.96 -53.85 14.26
CA ARG A 57 -44.18 -53.66 15.05
C ARG A 57 -44.26 -52.23 15.58
N ARG A 58 -45.45 -51.63 15.44
CA ARG A 58 -45.85 -50.34 16.02
C ARG A 58 -45.51 -50.31 17.51
N PRO A 59 -44.63 -49.40 17.98
CA PRO A 59 -44.49 -49.15 19.41
C PRO A 59 -45.77 -48.48 19.91
N SER A 60 -46.30 -49.00 21.01
CA SER A 60 -47.40 -48.41 21.76
C SER A 60 -47.03 -46.99 22.19
N PRO A 61 -47.98 -46.03 22.23
CA PRO A 61 -47.71 -44.66 22.62
C PRO A 61 -47.29 -44.61 24.09
N GLN A 62 -45.98 -44.59 24.34
CA GLN A 62 -45.46 -44.17 25.64
C GLN A 62 -45.79 -42.69 25.80
N ARG A 63 -46.54 -42.36 26.86
CA ARG A 63 -46.71 -41.00 27.33
C ARG A 63 -45.33 -40.41 27.59
N LEU A 64 -44.83 -39.61 26.65
CA LEU A 64 -43.70 -38.73 26.86
C LEU A 64 -44.05 -37.83 28.05
N SER A 65 -43.25 -37.90 29.11
CA SER A 65 -43.36 -36.94 30.20
C SER A 65 -43.10 -35.54 29.64
N ALA A 66 -43.75 -34.54 30.21
CA ALA A 66 -43.61 -33.14 29.80
C ALA A 66 -42.14 -32.65 29.82
N ASP A 67 -41.27 -33.34 30.56
CA ASP A 67 -39.85 -33.02 30.68
C ASP A 67 -39.03 -33.39 29.42
N ALA A 68 -39.39 -34.48 28.72
CA ALA A 68 -38.68 -34.91 27.51
C ALA A 68 -38.96 -34.00 26.30
N ALA A 69 -40.19 -33.47 26.21
CA ALA A 69 -40.55 -32.49 25.17
C ALA A 69 -39.84 -31.14 25.39
N THR A 70 -39.62 -30.77 26.65
CA THR A 70 -38.91 -29.54 27.03
C THR A 70 -37.41 -29.66 26.74
N GLN A 71 -36.79 -30.80 27.05
CA GLN A 71 -35.36 -31.05 26.74
C GLN A 71 -35.10 -31.16 25.23
N ALA A 72 -35.99 -31.81 24.46
CA ALA A 72 -35.86 -31.88 23.01
C ALA A 72 -35.98 -30.50 22.35
N SER A 73 -36.84 -29.62 22.88
CA SER A 73 -37.01 -28.26 22.37
C SER A 73 -35.78 -27.39 22.67
N ALA A 74 -35.19 -27.52 23.87
CA ALA A 74 -33.96 -26.82 24.23
C ALA A 74 -32.76 -27.23 23.35
N ALA A 75 -32.63 -28.53 23.04
CA ALA A 75 -31.56 -29.05 22.18
C ALA A 75 -31.68 -28.56 20.72
N VAL A 76 -32.90 -28.49 20.17
CA VAL A 76 -33.16 -27.99 18.81
C VAL A 76 -32.92 -26.48 18.69
N VAL A 77 -33.27 -25.70 19.73
CA VAL A 77 -32.99 -24.26 19.77
C VAL A 77 -31.48 -24.01 19.88
N GLY A 78 -30.76 -24.79 20.69
CA GLY A 78 -29.30 -24.70 20.79
C GLY A 78 -28.59 -25.02 19.47
N ALA A 79 -28.95 -26.12 18.81
CA ALA A 79 -28.36 -26.50 17.52
C ALA A 79 -28.67 -25.48 16.41
N SER A 80 -29.84 -24.84 16.43
CA SER A 80 -30.20 -23.78 15.46
C SER A 80 -29.41 -22.50 15.68
N ALA A 81 -29.12 -22.13 16.95
CA ALA A 81 -28.29 -20.98 17.27
C ALA A 81 -26.83 -21.19 16.84
N GLU A 82 -26.27 -22.39 17.03
CA GLU A 82 -24.93 -22.73 16.56
C GLU A 82 -24.82 -22.71 15.02
N LEU A 83 -25.82 -23.24 14.30
CA LEU A 83 -25.88 -23.17 12.84
C LEU A 83 -26.02 -21.73 12.33
N ALA A 84 -26.79 -20.88 13.01
CA ALA A 84 -26.88 -19.46 12.69
C ALA A 84 -25.54 -18.74 12.90
N LEU A 85 -24.83 -19.03 13.99
CA LEU A 85 -23.49 -18.48 14.26
C LEU A 85 -22.45 -18.95 13.23
N LEU A 86 -22.48 -20.23 12.84
CA LEU A 86 -21.61 -20.77 11.79
C LEU A 86 -21.91 -20.14 10.41
N SER A 87 -23.18 -19.90 10.10
CA SER A 87 -23.57 -19.26 8.85
C SER A 87 -23.16 -17.78 8.81
N ILE A 88 -23.35 -17.04 9.92
CA ILE A 88 -22.92 -15.64 10.03
C ILE A 88 -21.40 -15.52 9.94
N THR A 89 -20.65 -16.36 10.66
CA THR A 89 -19.19 -16.37 10.60
C THR A 89 -18.65 -16.74 9.21
N SER A 90 -19.31 -17.67 8.51
CA SER A 90 -18.96 -17.99 7.12
C SER A 90 -19.22 -16.82 6.16
N VAL A 91 -20.33 -16.10 6.32
CA VAL A 91 -20.67 -14.95 5.46
C VAL A 91 -19.73 -13.77 5.72
N THR A 92 -19.40 -13.48 6.98
CA THR A 92 -18.45 -12.40 7.31
C THR A 92 -17.05 -12.71 6.83
N ALA A 93 -16.54 -13.94 7.03
CA ALA A 93 -15.24 -14.35 6.52
C ALA A 93 -15.16 -14.27 4.98
N SER A 94 -16.22 -14.70 4.28
CA SER A 94 -16.32 -14.58 2.83
C SER A 94 -16.33 -13.12 2.36
N SER A 95 -16.98 -12.22 3.11
CA SER A 95 -17.04 -10.79 2.82
C SER A 95 -15.68 -10.10 3.02
N THR A 96 -14.99 -10.39 4.12
CA THR A 96 -13.64 -9.86 4.41
C THR A 96 -12.63 -10.33 3.37
N ALA A 97 -12.66 -11.62 2.98
CA ALA A 97 -11.74 -12.14 1.95
C ALA A 97 -11.99 -11.50 0.57
N ALA A 98 -13.26 -11.27 0.20
CA ALA A 98 -13.61 -10.59 -1.04
C ALA A 98 -13.16 -9.12 -1.02
N ARG A 99 -13.36 -8.41 0.10
CA ARG A 99 -12.92 -7.03 0.28
C ARG A 99 -11.40 -6.90 0.20
N LYS A 100 -10.67 -7.75 0.92
CA LYS A 100 -9.20 -7.86 0.84
C LYS A 100 -8.74 -8.02 -0.61
N ARG A 101 -9.33 -8.95 -1.36
CA ARG A 101 -8.97 -9.18 -2.77
C ARG A 101 -9.25 -7.95 -3.64
N ARG A 102 -10.40 -7.30 -3.46
CA ARG A 102 -10.72 -6.05 -4.17
C ARG A 102 -9.68 -4.97 -3.86
N HIS A 103 -9.36 -4.75 -2.59
CA HIS A 103 -8.40 -3.71 -2.20
C HIS A 103 -6.99 -3.98 -2.74
N LEU A 104 -6.52 -5.23 -2.70
CA LEU A 104 -5.24 -5.60 -3.31
C LEU A 104 -5.22 -5.37 -4.83
N GLN A 105 -6.31 -5.71 -5.52
CA GLN A 105 -6.45 -5.48 -6.95
C GLN A 105 -6.40 -3.98 -7.27
N LEU A 106 -7.18 -3.16 -6.56
CA LEU A 106 -7.20 -1.71 -6.74
C LEU A 106 -5.82 -1.07 -6.51
N ALA A 107 -5.11 -1.50 -5.45
CA ALA A 107 -3.76 -1.03 -5.21
C ALA A 107 -2.80 -1.44 -6.34
N GLY A 108 -2.87 -2.69 -6.81
CA GLY A 108 -2.03 -3.19 -7.89
C GLY A 108 -2.24 -2.43 -9.20
N ASP A 109 -3.51 -2.20 -9.56
CA ASP A 109 -3.89 -1.44 -10.75
C ASP A 109 -3.41 0.02 -10.66
N ALA A 110 -3.57 0.66 -9.50
CA ALA A 110 -3.10 2.02 -9.26
C ALA A 110 -1.58 2.15 -9.30
N ILE A 111 -0.84 1.19 -8.73
CA ILE A 111 0.62 1.15 -8.85
C ILE A 111 1.01 1.05 -10.32
N ALA A 112 0.36 0.16 -11.10
CA ALA A 112 0.67 0.02 -12.52
C ALA A 112 0.39 1.31 -13.30
N ASP A 113 -0.75 1.97 -13.04
CA ASP A 113 -1.09 3.26 -13.64
C ASP A 113 -0.03 4.32 -13.31
N VAL A 114 0.23 4.59 -12.02
CA VAL A 114 1.22 5.59 -11.58
C VAL A 114 2.62 5.29 -12.12
N LYS A 115 3.02 4.01 -12.14
CA LYS A 115 4.32 3.59 -12.67
C LYS A 115 4.47 3.96 -14.14
N THR A 116 3.49 3.59 -14.95
CA THR A 116 3.54 3.77 -16.41
C THR A 116 3.34 5.22 -16.85
N THR A 117 2.58 6.01 -16.09
CA THR A 117 2.20 7.37 -16.47
C THR A 117 3.08 8.46 -15.87
N LEU A 118 3.66 8.23 -14.68
CA LEU A 118 4.43 9.24 -13.95
C LEU A 118 5.86 8.82 -13.68
N TYR A 119 6.09 7.56 -13.31
CA TYR A 119 7.37 7.17 -12.73
C TYR A 119 8.40 6.73 -13.78
N GLU A 120 7.98 5.97 -14.78
CA GLU A 120 8.85 5.40 -15.83
C GLU A 120 8.87 6.23 -17.13
N VAL A 121 8.27 7.42 -17.12
CA VAL A 121 8.29 8.31 -18.29
C VAL A 121 9.66 8.98 -18.48
N PRO A 122 10.09 9.22 -19.73
CA PRO A 122 11.34 9.94 -20.01
C PRO A 122 11.39 11.30 -19.32
N GLY A 123 12.47 11.56 -18.58
CA GLY A 123 12.66 12.80 -17.84
C GLY A 123 12.02 12.83 -16.45
N SER A 124 11.39 11.74 -16.01
CA SER A 124 11.11 11.50 -14.59
C SER A 124 12.42 11.53 -13.81
N LEU A 125 12.46 12.34 -12.76
CA LEU A 125 13.55 12.41 -11.80
C LEU A 125 13.42 11.32 -10.74
N GLN A 126 12.40 10.45 -10.81
CA GLN A 126 12.10 9.44 -9.81
C GLN A 126 12.01 10.05 -8.40
N CYS A 127 12.19 9.25 -7.36
CA CYS A 127 11.94 9.70 -6.00
C CYS A 127 13.13 10.47 -5.38
N ALA A 128 12.87 11.65 -4.81
CA ALA A 128 13.87 12.58 -4.30
C ALA A 128 14.61 12.08 -3.05
N ASN A 129 14.05 11.14 -2.30
CA ASN A 129 14.59 10.67 -1.02
C ASN A 129 15.06 9.21 -1.03
N LYS A 130 15.38 8.66 -2.21
CA LYS A 130 16.12 7.41 -2.36
C LYS A 130 17.22 7.58 -3.40
N ALA A 131 18.38 6.95 -3.22
CA ALA A 131 19.50 7.03 -4.16
C ALA A 131 20.16 5.67 -4.31
N ASP A 132 20.48 5.31 -5.55
CA ASP A 132 21.23 4.11 -5.89
C ASP A 132 22.71 4.49 -6.02
N TRP A 133 23.49 4.26 -4.95
CA TRP A 133 24.89 4.71 -4.90
C TRP A 133 25.77 4.03 -5.96
N SER A 134 25.35 2.88 -6.49
CA SER A 134 26.05 2.20 -7.58
C SER A 134 26.08 3.04 -8.87
N LYS A 135 25.16 4.01 -9.04
CA LYS A 135 25.11 4.96 -10.17
C LYS A 135 26.03 6.16 -10.00
N GLY A 136 26.71 6.28 -8.86
CA GLY A 136 27.56 7.40 -8.50
C GLY A 136 26.81 8.44 -7.66
N ILE A 137 27.30 8.65 -6.44
CA ILE A 137 26.65 9.49 -5.42
C ILE A 137 26.40 10.93 -5.86
N ASP A 138 27.27 11.52 -6.67
CA ASP A 138 27.12 12.90 -7.16
C ASP A 138 25.99 13.03 -8.19
N VAL A 139 25.80 12.01 -9.03
CA VAL A 139 24.73 11.97 -10.02
C VAL A 139 23.39 11.86 -9.31
N GLU A 140 23.29 10.91 -8.37
CA GLU A 140 22.08 10.71 -7.58
C GLU A 140 21.76 11.92 -6.69
N ARG A 141 22.76 12.56 -6.08
CA ARG A 141 22.54 13.78 -5.30
C ARG A 141 21.97 14.93 -6.14
N LYS A 142 22.47 15.11 -7.37
CA LYS A 142 21.94 16.13 -8.31
C LYS A 142 20.50 15.82 -8.70
N ARG A 143 20.19 14.56 -9.02
CA ARG A 143 18.83 14.10 -9.34
C ARG A 143 17.89 14.31 -8.16
N ALA A 144 18.28 13.86 -6.96
CA ALA A 144 17.52 14.00 -5.72
C ALA A 144 17.25 15.47 -5.39
N PHE A 145 18.25 16.34 -5.50
CA PHE A 145 18.09 17.78 -5.31
C PHE A 145 17.09 18.37 -6.31
N ALA A 146 17.22 18.06 -7.60
CA ALA A 146 16.30 18.53 -8.63
C ALA A 146 14.85 18.04 -8.36
N ALA A 147 14.69 16.78 -7.98
CA ALA A 147 13.39 16.23 -7.61
C ALA A 147 12.81 16.93 -6.37
N GLY A 148 13.63 17.22 -5.37
CA GLY A 148 13.25 17.98 -4.18
C GLY A 148 12.78 19.40 -4.50
N GLN A 149 13.43 20.08 -5.47
CA GLN A 149 12.97 21.38 -5.96
C GLN A 149 11.61 21.28 -6.67
N GLU A 150 11.36 20.25 -7.46
CA GLU A 150 10.05 20.01 -8.07
C GLU A 150 8.97 19.79 -6.99
N CYS A 151 9.22 18.92 -6.01
CA CYS A 151 8.27 18.71 -4.91
C CYS A 151 8.03 19.99 -4.09
N LYS A 152 9.05 20.83 -3.92
CA LYS A 152 8.91 22.14 -3.27
C LYS A 152 8.00 23.06 -4.07
N LYS A 153 8.16 23.15 -5.40
CA LYS A 153 7.27 23.94 -6.28
C LYS A 153 5.82 23.50 -6.19
N ILE A 154 5.54 22.19 -6.19
CA ILE A 154 4.18 21.65 -6.03
C ILE A 154 3.57 22.15 -4.72
N ARG A 155 4.29 21.98 -3.61
CA ARG A 155 3.84 22.39 -2.27
C ARG A 155 3.60 23.90 -2.20
N GLU A 156 4.56 24.72 -2.64
CA GLU A 156 4.42 26.18 -2.62
C GLU A 156 3.30 26.68 -3.52
N SER A 157 3.07 26.02 -4.67
CA SER A 157 1.96 26.33 -5.58
C SER A 157 0.59 25.95 -5.01
N SER A 158 0.57 25.10 -3.98
CA SER A 158 -0.64 24.64 -3.29
C SER A 158 -0.96 25.38 -1.98
N VAL A 159 0.05 25.99 -1.35
CA VAL A 159 -0.12 26.74 -0.09
C VAL A 159 -0.97 27.98 -0.35
N GLY A 160 -2.11 28.08 0.33
CA GLY A 160 -3.12 29.14 0.13
C GLY A 160 -4.34 28.71 -0.68
N ARG A 161 -4.36 27.47 -1.19
CA ARG A 161 -5.51 26.84 -1.89
C ARG A 161 -5.85 25.46 -1.33
N PHE A 162 -5.75 25.30 -0.01
CA PHE A 162 -6.01 24.02 0.67
C PHE A 162 -7.45 23.48 0.48
N SER A 163 -8.36 24.25 -0.12
CA SER A 163 -9.68 23.79 -0.57
C SER A 163 -9.68 23.08 -1.94
N GLN A 164 -8.53 22.89 -2.59
CA GLN A 164 -8.46 22.31 -3.94
C GLN A 164 -7.40 21.21 -4.06
N ALA A 165 -7.58 20.07 -3.37
CA ALA A 165 -6.69 18.92 -3.63
C ALA A 165 -6.79 18.39 -5.08
N SER A 166 -7.81 18.81 -5.85
CA SER A 166 -7.86 18.64 -7.30
C SER A 166 -6.78 19.43 -8.06
N GLU A 167 -6.39 20.61 -7.61
CA GLU A 167 -5.26 21.35 -8.19
C GLU A 167 -3.93 20.74 -7.76
N TYR A 168 -3.81 20.30 -6.51
CA TYR A 168 -2.62 19.58 -6.04
C TYR A 168 -2.39 18.31 -6.87
N SER A 169 -3.44 17.55 -7.11
CA SER A 169 -3.44 16.38 -7.99
C SER A 169 -2.85 16.72 -9.36
N LYS A 170 -3.41 17.72 -10.05
CA LYS A 170 -2.91 18.15 -11.38
C LYS A 170 -1.42 18.50 -11.35
N LEU A 171 -0.94 19.16 -10.29
CA LEU A 171 0.47 19.49 -10.12
C LEU A 171 1.34 18.24 -9.92
N VAL A 172 0.86 17.25 -9.16
CA VAL A 172 1.55 15.96 -9.00
C VAL A 172 1.66 15.24 -10.34
N TRP A 173 0.56 15.15 -11.10
CA TRP A 173 0.55 14.48 -12.41
C TRP A 173 1.39 15.19 -13.48
N ALA A 174 1.67 16.49 -13.30
CA ALA A 174 2.56 17.26 -14.17
C ALA A 174 4.02 17.32 -13.67
N SER A 175 4.32 16.77 -12.49
CA SER A 175 5.63 16.84 -11.88
C SER A 175 6.63 15.88 -12.53
N LYS A 176 7.91 16.23 -12.42
CA LYS A 176 9.03 15.34 -12.73
C LYS A 176 9.67 14.73 -11.49
N GLY A 177 9.45 15.30 -10.31
CA GLY A 177 10.06 14.84 -9.06
C GLY A 177 9.01 14.45 -8.03
N PHE A 178 9.28 13.37 -7.30
CA PHE A 178 8.33 12.79 -6.36
C PHE A 178 8.97 12.52 -4.99
N VAL A 179 8.18 12.57 -3.93
CA VAL A 179 8.46 12.01 -2.59
C VAL A 179 7.36 11.02 -2.22
N CYS A 180 7.52 10.27 -1.12
CA CYS A 180 6.51 9.30 -0.66
C CYS A 180 5.09 9.91 -0.59
N ASP A 181 4.94 11.11 -0.05
CA ASP A 181 3.65 11.81 0.06
C ASP A 181 3.00 12.15 -1.30
N THR A 182 3.77 12.65 -2.29
CA THR A 182 3.21 12.94 -3.62
C THR A 182 2.82 11.68 -4.37
N LEU A 183 3.53 10.57 -4.14
CA LEU A 183 3.19 9.27 -4.73
C LEU A 183 1.90 8.72 -4.11
N CYS A 184 1.67 8.95 -2.82
CA CYS A 184 0.39 8.62 -2.18
C CYS A 184 -0.77 9.35 -2.85
N HIS A 185 -0.63 10.65 -3.13
CA HIS A 185 -1.65 11.41 -3.86
C HIS A 185 -1.94 10.82 -5.26
N ALA A 186 -0.90 10.46 -6.02
CA ALA A 186 -1.08 9.88 -7.34
C ALA A 186 -1.84 8.54 -7.28
N ILE A 187 -1.49 7.67 -6.32
CA ILE A 187 -2.20 6.40 -6.08
C ILE A 187 -3.66 6.65 -5.69
N GLU A 188 -3.90 7.54 -4.73
CA GLU A 188 -5.24 7.88 -4.25
C GLU A 188 -6.13 8.39 -5.39
N ASP A 189 -5.60 9.25 -6.26
CA ASP A 189 -6.36 9.78 -7.40
C ASP A 189 -6.58 8.76 -8.50
N SER A 190 -5.62 7.87 -8.74
CA SER A 190 -5.81 6.75 -9.67
C SER A 190 -6.97 5.85 -9.22
N ILE A 191 -7.01 5.47 -7.93
CA ILE A 191 -8.10 4.63 -7.40
C ILE A 191 -9.43 5.38 -7.40
N ALA A 192 -9.46 6.61 -6.89
CA ALA A 192 -10.69 7.37 -6.70
C ALA A 192 -11.39 7.76 -8.00
N ARG A 193 -10.64 7.87 -9.11
CA ARG A 193 -11.18 8.19 -10.44
C ARG A 193 -12.26 7.19 -10.87
N ASP A 194 -11.98 5.90 -10.67
CA ASP A 194 -12.84 4.81 -11.11
C ASP A 194 -13.59 4.12 -9.96
N ASN A 195 -13.22 4.42 -8.71
CA ASN A 195 -13.79 3.82 -7.50
C ASN A 195 -14.06 4.87 -6.40
N PRO A 196 -14.99 5.81 -6.63
CA PRO A 196 -15.27 6.89 -5.68
C PRO A 196 -15.89 6.39 -4.35
N ASP A 197 -16.38 5.15 -4.30
CA ASP A 197 -16.94 4.49 -3.11
C ASP A 197 -15.86 3.97 -2.15
N VAL A 198 -14.61 3.89 -2.59
CA VAL A 198 -13.53 3.29 -1.81
C VAL A 198 -12.99 4.28 -0.79
N THR A 199 -12.95 3.87 0.47
CA THR A 199 -12.28 4.65 1.52
C THR A 199 -10.77 4.60 1.33
N LEU A 200 -10.21 5.78 1.13
CA LEU A 200 -8.78 5.99 0.97
C LEU A 200 -8.28 6.87 2.10
N ASN A 201 -7.14 6.48 2.67
CA ASN A 201 -6.48 7.25 3.72
C ASN A 201 -5.03 7.42 3.34
N ARG A 202 -4.47 8.54 3.76
CA ARG A 202 -3.03 8.69 3.85
C ARG A 202 -2.59 8.35 5.26
N LEU A 203 -1.68 7.40 5.39
CA LEU A 203 -1.03 7.08 6.64
C LEU A 203 0.39 7.63 6.62
N GLN A 204 0.70 8.49 7.58
CA GLN A 204 2.04 9.00 7.83
C GLN A 204 2.61 8.34 9.08
N PHE A 205 3.81 7.82 8.93
CA PHE A 205 4.67 7.37 10.00
C PHE A 205 5.65 8.48 10.38
N GLU A 206 5.86 8.68 11.66
CA GLU A 206 6.88 9.57 12.19
C GLU A 206 7.67 8.88 13.31
N HIS A 207 8.97 8.74 13.11
CA HIS A 207 9.91 8.26 14.13
C HIS A 207 10.93 9.36 14.45
N MET A 208 11.25 9.52 15.74
CA MET A 208 12.18 10.54 16.22
C MET A 208 13.50 9.87 16.58
N SER A 209 14.54 10.15 15.80
CA SER A 209 15.92 9.73 16.08
C SER A 209 16.73 10.81 16.80
N GLU A 210 17.96 10.50 17.20
CA GLU A 210 18.92 11.51 17.68
C GLU A 210 19.26 12.57 16.62
N TYR A 211 19.00 12.23 15.37
CA TYR A 211 19.29 12.97 14.15
C TYR A 211 18.07 13.69 13.56
N GLY A 212 16.92 13.65 14.24
CA GLY A 212 15.68 14.32 13.83
C GLY A 212 14.56 13.37 13.37
N PRO A 213 13.44 13.94 12.85
CA PRO A 213 12.27 13.15 12.48
C PRO A 213 12.45 12.42 11.14
N TYR A 214 12.32 11.11 11.17
CA TYR A 214 12.03 10.28 10.00
C TYR A 214 10.54 10.31 9.71
N ARG A 215 10.18 10.53 8.44
CA ARG A 215 8.78 10.55 8.01
C ARG A 215 8.62 9.72 6.76
N HIS A 216 7.62 8.85 6.78
CA HIS A 216 7.22 8.05 5.62
C HIS A 216 5.72 8.12 5.44
N ALA A 217 5.25 8.11 4.20
CA ALA A 217 3.83 8.18 3.90
C ALA A 217 3.45 7.05 2.94
N VAL A 218 2.29 6.45 3.21
CA VAL A 218 1.71 5.38 2.39
C VAL A 218 0.22 5.63 2.17
N THR A 219 -0.31 5.08 1.08
CA THR A 219 -1.76 5.04 0.85
C THR A 219 -2.34 3.80 1.52
N VAL A 220 -3.45 3.96 2.21
CA VAL A 220 -4.20 2.87 2.85
C VAL A 220 -5.60 2.77 2.25
N ILE A 221 -5.95 1.59 1.78
CA ILE A 221 -7.27 1.24 1.25
C ILE A 221 -8.06 0.48 2.32
N GLY A 222 -9.20 1.03 2.71
CA GLY A 222 -10.03 0.52 3.80
C GLY A 222 -10.35 1.60 4.84
N GLU A 223 -11.16 1.25 5.83
CA GLU A 223 -11.55 2.20 6.88
C GLU A 223 -10.50 2.22 8.00
N LEU A 224 -10.01 3.43 8.33
CA LEU A 224 -9.17 3.66 9.51
C LEU A 224 -9.98 4.41 10.57
N THR A 225 -9.79 3.99 11.82
CA THR A 225 -10.38 4.66 13.00
C THR A 225 -9.26 5.04 13.98
N PRO A 226 -9.48 6.04 14.86
CA PRO A 226 -8.51 6.39 15.91
C PRO A 226 -8.10 5.17 16.77
N GLU A 227 -9.04 4.27 17.06
CA GLU A 227 -8.78 3.04 17.83
C GLU A 227 -7.86 2.07 17.08
N LEU A 228 -7.92 2.01 15.75
CA LEU A 228 -6.97 1.24 14.95
C LEU A 228 -5.59 1.91 14.94
N LEU A 229 -5.54 3.24 14.78
CA LEU A 229 -4.27 3.98 14.78
C LEU A 229 -3.48 3.84 16.09
N ALA A 230 -4.19 3.65 17.21
CA ALA A 230 -3.58 3.39 18.52
C ALA A 230 -3.00 1.96 18.67
N LYS A 231 -3.34 1.02 17.77
CA LYS A 231 -2.87 -0.37 17.82
C LYS A 231 -1.61 -0.59 16.98
N ASP A 232 -0.95 -1.71 17.24
CA ASP A 232 0.03 -2.27 16.29
C ASP A 232 -0.67 -2.64 14.98
N MET A 233 -0.02 -2.40 13.85
CA MET A 233 -0.58 -2.75 12.53
C MET A 233 -0.78 -4.26 12.37
N LYS A 234 -0.02 -5.09 13.09
CA LYS A 234 -0.19 -6.55 13.13
C LYS A 234 -1.58 -6.98 13.60
N ASP A 235 -2.24 -6.14 14.38
CA ASP A 235 -3.60 -6.36 14.90
C ASP A 235 -4.70 -5.74 14.01
N TRP A 236 -4.33 -5.12 12.89
CA TRP A 236 -5.31 -4.51 11.98
C TRP A 236 -6.03 -5.57 11.14
N PRO A 237 -7.29 -5.30 10.74
CA PRO A 237 -8.03 -6.18 9.84
C PRO A 237 -7.26 -6.44 8.53
N ALA A 238 -7.23 -7.70 8.10
CA ALA A 238 -6.48 -8.14 6.92
C ALA A 238 -7.04 -7.64 5.58
N ASP A 239 -8.24 -7.05 5.58
CA ASP A 239 -8.84 -6.36 4.43
C ASP A 239 -8.41 -4.89 4.32
N ILE A 240 -7.72 -4.33 5.31
CA ILE A 240 -7.03 -3.05 5.16
C ILE A 240 -5.72 -3.30 4.41
N VAL A 241 -5.52 -2.60 3.30
CA VAL A 241 -4.36 -2.78 2.42
C VAL A 241 -3.50 -1.52 2.42
N VAL A 242 -2.19 -1.72 2.50
CA VAL A 242 -1.18 -0.67 2.36
C VAL A 242 -0.60 -0.73 0.96
N CYS A 243 -0.51 0.44 0.34
CA CYS A 243 0.17 0.67 -0.93
C CYS A 243 1.33 1.65 -0.69
N ASP A 244 2.54 1.12 -0.73
CA ASP A 244 3.77 1.88 -0.58
C ASP A 244 4.54 1.90 -1.91
N PHE A 245 4.08 2.76 -2.82
CA PHE A 245 4.71 2.88 -4.15
C PHE A 245 6.17 3.34 -4.05
N TRP A 246 6.49 4.14 -3.03
CA TRP A 246 7.82 4.70 -2.84
C TRP A 246 8.91 3.62 -2.67
N SER A 247 8.60 2.61 -1.85
CA SER A 247 9.48 1.46 -1.61
C SER A 247 9.45 0.42 -2.74
N GLU A 248 8.61 0.64 -3.76
CA GLU A 248 8.39 -0.30 -4.87
C GLU A 248 7.93 -1.69 -4.39
N MET A 249 7.24 -1.73 -3.24
CA MET A 249 6.66 -2.95 -2.71
C MET A 249 5.35 -3.29 -3.41
N GLU A 250 5.08 -4.59 -3.56
CA GLU A 250 3.74 -5.04 -3.91
C GLU A 250 2.73 -4.63 -2.82
N PRO A 251 1.48 -4.30 -3.19
CA PRO A 251 0.45 -4.02 -2.20
C PRO A 251 0.29 -5.18 -1.24
N CYS A 252 0.12 -4.87 0.03
CA CYS A 252 0.00 -5.90 1.05
C CYS A 252 -1.04 -5.55 2.10
N PRO A 253 -1.57 -6.56 2.80
CA PRO A 253 -2.37 -6.32 4.00
C PRO A 253 -1.59 -5.51 5.02
N ALA A 254 -2.27 -4.58 5.71
CA ALA A 254 -1.62 -3.70 6.67
C ALA A 254 -0.90 -4.45 7.79
N ASN A 255 -1.45 -5.60 8.22
CA ASN A 255 -0.84 -6.45 9.23
C ASN A 255 0.42 -7.21 8.78
N GLU A 256 0.75 -7.17 7.49
CA GLU A 256 2.00 -7.72 6.93
C GLU A 256 3.00 -6.60 6.57
N TYR A 257 2.61 -5.32 6.67
CA TYR A 257 3.36 -4.22 6.08
C TYR A 257 4.74 -4.02 6.71
N ALA A 258 4.84 -3.96 8.04
CA ALA A 258 6.11 -3.71 8.72
C ALA A 258 7.18 -4.77 8.39
N ASP A 259 6.78 -6.05 8.39
CA ASP A 259 7.70 -7.15 8.09
C ASP A 259 8.14 -7.10 6.60
N LYS A 260 7.22 -6.80 5.67
CA LYS A 260 7.55 -6.65 4.25
C LYS A 260 8.40 -5.41 3.96
N PHE A 261 8.15 -4.32 4.67
CA PHE A 261 8.94 -3.09 4.58
C PHE A 261 10.37 -3.34 5.04
N LEU A 262 10.56 -4.00 6.18
CA LEU A 262 11.87 -4.41 6.66
C LEU A 262 12.61 -5.25 5.62
N MET A 263 11.96 -6.30 5.09
CA MET A 263 12.56 -7.14 4.03
C MET A 263 12.99 -6.32 2.82
N LYS A 264 12.16 -5.34 2.40
CA LYS A 264 12.48 -4.48 1.26
C LYS A 264 13.66 -3.56 1.52
N MET A 265 13.74 -3.00 2.72
CA MET A 265 14.86 -2.14 3.11
C MET A 265 16.18 -2.92 3.21
N MET A 266 16.14 -4.18 3.64
CA MET A 266 17.30 -5.07 3.59
C MET A 266 17.75 -5.36 2.14
N ASP A 267 16.82 -5.68 1.23
CA ASP A 267 17.10 -5.82 -0.22
C ASP A 267 17.74 -4.55 -0.82
N TRP A 268 17.29 -3.38 -0.36
CA TRP A 268 17.87 -2.11 -0.79
C TRP A 268 19.29 -1.89 -0.27
N ALA A 269 19.55 -2.20 1.00
CA ALA A 269 20.89 -2.11 1.58
C ALA A 269 21.87 -3.02 0.83
N GLU A 270 21.47 -4.25 0.50
CA GLU A 270 22.29 -5.18 -0.31
C GLU A 270 22.62 -4.65 -1.71
N ARG A 271 21.87 -3.66 -2.20
CA ARG A 271 22.01 -3.05 -3.52
C ARG A 271 22.61 -1.64 -3.47
N ASP A 272 23.20 -1.25 -2.34
CA ASP A 272 23.74 0.10 -2.09
C ASP A 272 22.71 1.21 -2.35
N ILE A 273 21.45 0.98 -1.98
CA ILE A 273 20.39 1.99 -2.05
C ILE A 273 20.27 2.69 -0.70
N GLY A 274 20.52 4.00 -0.69
CA GLY A 274 20.37 4.85 0.49
C GLY A 274 19.05 5.64 0.50
N VAL A 275 18.64 6.06 1.70
CA VAL A 275 17.45 6.87 1.95
C VAL A 275 17.86 8.25 2.43
N MET A 276 17.21 9.30 1.95
CA MET A 276 17.49 10.67 2.39
C MET A 276 16.60 11.06 3.56
N THR A 277 17.21 11.50 4.65
CA THR A 277 16.52 12.09 5.79
C THR A 277 16.06 13.51 5.49
N ARG A 278 15.26 14.09 6.39
CA ARG A 278 14.81 15.48 6.27
C ARG A 278 15.95 16.50 6.40
N GLU A 279 17.06 16.12 7.02
CA GLU A 279 18.25 16.97 7.20
C GLU A 279 19.22 16.87 6.02
N ASP A 280 18.74 16.40 4.85
CA ASP A 280 19.53 16.16 3.64
C ASP A 280 20.73 15.21 3.88
N ARG A 281 20.64 14.35 4.91
CA ARG A 281 21.59 13.26 5.15
C ARG A 281 21.16 12.01 4.40
N TRP A 282 22.13 11.28 3.86
CA TRP A 282 21.91 9.97 3.27
C TRP A 282 22.25 8.91 4.30
N GLU A 283 21.31 8.03 4.57
CA GLU A 283 21.45 6.89 5.46
C GLU A 283 21.36 5.61 4.63
N ASP A 284 21.93 4.53 5.15
CA ASP A 284 21.71 3.20 4.60
C ASP A 284 20.23 2.80 4.75
N ALA A 285 19.65 2.08 3.79
CA ALA A 285 18.29 1.58 3.94
C ALA A 285 18.13 0.62 5.12
N SER A 286 19.21 0.00 5.60
CA SER A 286 19.25 -0.84 6.80
C SER A 286 19.48 -0.09 8.11
N ASP A 287 19.55 1.25 8.09
CA ASP A 287 19.74 2.03 9.30
C ASP A 287 18.63 1.76 10.34
N PRO A 288 18.96 1.39 11.60
CA PRO A 288 17.96 1.04 12.60
C PRO A 288 16.93 2.14 12.88
N ASP A 289 17.34 3.40 12.92
CA ASP A 289 16.41 4.51 13.18
C ASP A 289 15.42 4.69 12.02
N TRP A 290 15.87 4.42 10.79
CA TRP A 290 14.98 4.39 9.62
C TRP A 290 14.01 3.19 9.68
N LEU A 291 14.47 2.00 10.04
CA LEU A 291 13.62 0.81 10.12
C LEU A 291 12.53 0.93 11.20
N GLU A 292 12.79 1.69 12.26
CA GLU A 292 11.79 1.98 13.30
C GLU A 292 10.66 2.91 12.82
N VAL A 293 10.74 3.48 11.61
CA VAL A 293 9.70 4.38 11.09
C VAL A 293 8.32 3.72 11.11
N THR A 294 8.18 2.45 10.73
CA THR A 294 6.88 1.76 10.71
C THR A 294 6.34 1.44 12.12
N GLY A 295 7.22 1.43 13.13
CA GLY A 295 6.86 1.32 14.55
C GLY A 295 6.59 2.69 15.22
N GLY A 296 6.86 3.79 14.51
CA GLY A 296 6.70 5.15 14.99
C GLY A 296 5.26 5.60 15.20
N ARG A 297 5.11 6.90 15.47
CA ARG A 297 3.80 7.54 15.61
C ARG A 297 3.06 7.47 14.27
N LYS A 298 1.82 7.02 14.31
CA LYS A 298 0.91 6.97 13.16
C LYS A 298 -0.02 8.17 13.17
N GLN A 299 -0.12 8.87 12.05
CA GLN A 299 -1.12 9.90 11.79
C GLN A 299 -1.81 9.58 10.48
N ALA A 300 -3.13 9.68 10.43
CA ALA A 300 -3.85 9.42 9.20
C ALA A 300 -4.79 10.56 8.83
N ALA A 301 -4.96 10.75 7.53
CA ALA A 301 -5.92 11.67 6.97
C ALA A 301 -6.83 10.92 5.99
N VAL A 302 -8.14 11.01 6.19
CA VAL A 302 -9.13 10.39 5.32
C VAL A 302 -9.36 11.30 4.12
N ARG A 303 -9.28 10.72 2.91
CA ARG A 303 -9.65 11.41 1.68
C ARG A 303 -11.18 11.48 1.59
N THR A 304 -11.72 12.68 1.49
CA THR A 304 -13.15 12.93 1.31
C THR A 304 -13.37 13.69 0.01
N ALA A 305 -14.26 13.19 -0.86
CA ALA A 305 -14.76 13.96 -1.99
C ALA A 305 -15.84 14.94 -1.50
N ALA A 306 -15.79 16.18 -1.95
CA ALA A 306 -16.84 17.17 -1.75
C ALA A 306 -17.82 17.16 -2.93
N ASP A 307 -19.02 17.72 -2.73
CA ASP A 307 -20.09 17.75 -3.73
C ASP A 307 -19.71 18.52 -5.00
N ASP A 308 -18.76 19.47 -4.90
CA ASP A 308 -18.23 20.24 -6.03
C ASP A 308 -17.12 19.51 -6.81
N GLY A 309 -16.85 18.24 -6.45
CA GLY A 309 -15.78 17.43 -7.04
C GLY A 309 -14.39 17.78 -6.51
N SER A 310 -14.27 18.71 -5.56
CA SER A 310 -13.02 18.94 -4.85
C SER A 310 -12.71 17.79 -3.89
N VAL A 311 -11.44 17.67 -3.53
CA VAL A 311 -10.97 16.66 -2.59
C VAL A 311 -10.46 17.39 -1.35
N ALA A 312 -10.83 16.88 -0.19
CA ALA A 312 -10.38 17.35 1.11
C ALA A 312 -9.78 16.19 1.92
N TYR A 313 -8.93 16.52 2.87
CA TYR A 313 -8.37 15.58 3.82
C TYR A 313 -8.83 15.96 5.22
N ARG A 314 -9.39 14.99 5.94
CA ARG A 314 -9.76 15.15 7.35
C ARG A 314 -8.82 14.31 8.20
N MET A 315 -8.13 14.95 9.14
CA MET A 315 -7.30 14.23 10.10
C MET A 315 -8.16 13.29 10.97
N LEU A 316 -7.61 12.12 11.26
CA LEU A 316 -8.11 11.23 12.29
C LEU A 316 -7.38 11.60 13.59
N ASP A 317 -8.11 12.26 14.49
CA ASP A 317 -7.67 12.64 15.83
C ASP A 317 -7.99 11.55 16.85
#